data_AF-A0A174ZQ17-F1
#
_entry.id   AF-A0A174ZQ17-F1
#
_cell.length_a   1.000
_cell.length_b   1.000
_cell.length_c   1.000
_cell.angle_alpha   90.00
_cell.angle_beta   90.00
_cell.angle_gamma   90.00
#
_symmetry.space_group_name_H-M   'P 1'
#
loop_
_entity.id
_entity.type
_entity.pdbx_description
1 polymer ?
#
loop_
_entity_poly.entity_id
_entity_poly.type
_entity_poly.pdbx_seq_one_letter_code
_entity_poly.pdbx_strand_id
1 'polypeptide(L)' 'MSQNQVPVTKTEHKIGKVTYLVCSSASERATDTLDKKIKKLIRKDIEQKPVKSP' A
#
# COMPACT_ATOMS: atom_id res chain seq x y z
N MET A 1 -18.06 -24.92 -1.27
CA MET A 1 -17.45 -23.73 -1.89
C MET A 1 -17.75 -22.53 -1.00
N SER A 2 -16.89 -22.21 -0.04
CA SER A 2 -17.01 -20.96 0.72
C SER A 2 -15.65 -20.60 1.28
N GLN A 3 -14.78 -20.10 0.40
CA GLN A 3 -13.53 -19.50 0.83
C GLN A 3 -13.88 -18.16 1.48
N ASN A 4 -13.59 -18.03 2.78
CA ASN A 4 -13.59 -16.77 3.55
C ASN A 4 -12.66 -15.74 2.87
N GLN A 5 -13.08 -15.15 1.76
CA GLN A 5 -12.35 -14.07 1.13
C GLN A 5 -12.70 -12.79 1.86
N VAL A 6 -11.80 -12.36 2.76
CA VAL A 6 -11.89 -11.03 3.36
C VAL A 6 -11.82 -10.01 2.21
N PRO A 7 -12.81 -9.10 2.07
CA PRO A 7 -12.81 -8.13 1.00
C PRO A 7 -11.50 -7.36 0.94
N VAL A 8 -10.87 -7.34 -0.24
CA VAL A 8 -9.65 -6.58 -0.50
C VAL A 8 -10.05 -5.28 -1.20
N THR A 9 -9.76 -4.16 -0.56
CA THR A 9 -9.82 -2.83 -1.19
C THR A 9 -8.54 -2.61 -1.98
N LYS A 10 -8.68 -2.20 -3.24
CA LYS A 10 -7.58 -1.74 -4.08
C LYS A 10 -7.64 -0.23 -4.18
N THR A 11 -6.51 0.43 -4.04
CA THR A 11 -6.42 1.89 -4.12
C THR A 11 -5.24 2.27 -4.98
N GLU A 12 -5.50 3.13 -5.95
CA GLU A 12 -4.48 3.74 -6.78
C GLU A 12 -4.06 5.08 -6.19
N HIS A 13 -2.76 5.29 -6.07
CA HIS A 13 -2.20 6.53 -5.57
C HIS A 13 -1.08 7.01 -6.50
N LYS A 14 -1.34 8.10 -7.22
CA LYS A 14 -0.39 8.65 -8.20
C LYS A 14 0.42 9.79 -7.59
N ILE A 15 1.75 9.67 -7.69
CA ILE A 15 2.71 10.71 -7.30
C ILE A 15 3.60 11.00 -8.50
N GLY A 16 3.41 12.16 -9.14
CA GLY A 16 4.14 12.53 -10.34
C GLY A 16 3.96 11.49 -11.46
N LYS A 17 5.06 10.85 -11.86
CA LYS A 17 5.09 9.79 -12.88
C LYS A 17 4.89 8.38 -12.32
N VAL A 18 4.89 8.22 -10.99
CA VAL A 18 4.79 6.92 -10.34
C VAL A 18 3.34 6.67 -9.89
N THR A 19 2.81 5.50 -10.19
CA THR A 19 1.50 5.04 -9.70
C THR A 19 1.72 3.89 -8.73
N TYR A 20 1.25 4.06 -7.49
CA TYR A 20 1.25 3.05 -6.45
C TYR A 20 -0.10 2.35 -6.41
N LEU A 21 -0.10 1.03 -6.56
CA LEU A 21 -1.28 0.20 -6.35
C LEU A 21 -1.20 -0.45 -4.96
N VAL A 22 -2.13 -0.10 -4.08
CA VAL A 22 -2.17 -0.61 -2.70
C VAL A 22 -3.38 -1.53 -2.52
N CYS A 23 -3.13 -2.77 -2.13
CA CYS A 23 -4.15 -3.74 -1.75
C CYS A 23 -4.25 -3.85 -0.23
N SER A 24 -5.44 -3.76 0.33
CA SER A 24 -5.68 -3.89 1.78
C SER A 24 -6.96 -4.64 2.09
N SER A 25 -6.87 -5.59 3.01
CA SER A 25 -8.03 -6.22 3.63
C SER A 25 -8.37 -5.52 4.94
N ALA A 26 -9.65 -5.46 5.28
CA ALA A 26 -10.09 -5.01 6.60
C ALA A 26 -9.65 -6.00 7.69
N SER A 27 -9.34 -5.49 8.89
CA SER A 27 -9.03 -6.31 10.07
C SER A 27 -9.52 -5.59 11.33
N GLU A 28 -10.16 -6.32 12.24
CA GLU A 28 -10.58 -5.79 13.54
C GLU A 28 -9.38 -5.37 14.42
N ARG A 29 -8.20 -5.94 14.16
CA ARG A 29 -6.96 -5.61 14.87
C ARG A 29 -6.13 -4.53 14.16
N ALA A 30 -6.65 -3.93 13.10
CA ALA A 30 -5.95 -2.87 12.39
C ALA A 30 -5.77 -1.65 13.31
N THR A 31 -4.51 -1.24 13.51
CA THR A 31 -4.16 0.00 14.25
C THR A 31 -3.83 1.16 13.30
N ASP A 32 -3.72 0.87 12.00
CA ASP A 32 -3.45 1.83 10.95
C ASP A 32 -4.66 2.01 10.04
N THR A 33 -4.84 3.22 9.55
CA THR A 33 -5.79 3.53 8.48
C THR A 33 -5.18 3.18 7.12
N LEU A 34 -6.03 3.10 6.09
CA LEU A 34 -5.59 2.91 4.71
C LEU A 34 -4.60 4.00 4.27
N ASP A 35 -4.85 5.26 4.60
CA ASP A 35 -3.93 6.38 4.35
C ASP A 35 -2.56 6.21 5.01
N LYS A 36 -2.54 5.73 6.27
CA LYS A 36 -1.28 5.46 6.97
C LYS A 36 -0.52 4.33 6.27
N LYS A 37 -1.21 3.29 5.81
CA LYS A 37 -0.61 2.19 5.04
C LYS A 37 0.01 2.71 3.72
N ILE A 38 -0.74 3.52 2.96
CA ILE A 38 -0.26 4.13 1.71
C ILE A 38 1.01 4.94 1.96
N LYS A 39 0.99 5.87 2.94
CA LYS A 39 2.15 6.72 3.29
C LYS A 39 3.36 5.89 3.73
N LYS A 40 3.16 4.87 4.57
CA LYS A 40 4.24 3.99 5.04
C LYS A 40 4.88 3.21 3.89
N LEU A 41 4.07 2.62 3.01
CA LEU A 41 4.57 1.86 1.86
C LEU A 41 5.35 2.72 0.87
N ILE A 42 4.88 3.93 0.60
CA ILE A 42 5.56 4.87 -0.29
C ILE A 42 6.90 5.32 0.31
N ARG A 43 6.93 5.71 1.59
CA ARG A 43 8.18 6.07 2.28
C ARG A 43 9.19 4.94 2.24
N LYS A 44 8.75 3.72 2.56
CA LYS A 44 9.59 2.52 2.49
C LYS A 44 10.16 2.30 1.08
N ASP A 45 9.33 2.45 0.04
CA ASP A 45 9.80 2.32 -1.35
C ASP A 45 10.84 3.39 -1.69
N ILE A 46 10.65 4.64 -1.27
CA ILE A 46 11.62 5.72 -1.51
C ILE A 46 12.95 5.45 -0.77
N GLU A 47 12.88 5.08 0.50
CA GLU A 47 14.06 4.79 1.34
C GLU A 47 14.82 3.54 0.87
N GLN A 48 14.11 2.55 0.33
CA GLN A 48 14.71 1.28 -0.13
C GLN A 48 15.06 1.27 -1.61
N LYS A 49 14.63 2.27 -2.40
CA LYS A 49 15.14 2.42 -3.75
C LYS A 49 16.64 2.67 -3.63
N PRO A 50 17.50 1.79 -4.19
CA PRO A 50 18.89 2.16 -4.33
C PRO A 50 18.89 3.45 -5.15
N VAL A 51 19.45 4.52 -4.57
CA VAL A 51 19.77 5.71 -5.32
C VAL A 51 20.67 5.19 -6.43
N LYS A 52 20.15 5.13 -7.66
CA LYS A 52 20.98 4.82 -8.82
C LYS A 52 21.92 6.00 -8.93
N SER A 53 23.08 5.88 -8.29
CA SER A 53 24.23 6.75 -8.51
C SER A 53 24.53 6.73 -10.01
N PRO A 54 24.76 7.88 -10.65
CA PRO A 54 25.22 7.91 -12.04
C PRO A 54 26.55 7.16 -12.22
#